data_AF-A0A0G9JN46-F1
#
_entry.id   AF-A0A0G9JN46-F1
#
_cell.length_a   1.000
_cell.length_b   1.000
_cell.length_c   1.000
_cell.angle_alpha   90.00
_cell.angle_beta   90.00
_cell.angle_gamma   90.00
#
_symmetry.space_group_name_H-M   'P 1'
#
loop_
_entity.id
_entity.type
_entity.pdbx_description
1 polymer ?
#
loop_
_entity_poly.entity_id
_entity_poly.type
_entity_poly.pdbx_seq_one_letter_code
_entity_poly.pdbx_strand_id
1 'polypeptide(L)'
;MVSLKTEIAGFSFDNCLMNAAGIYCMTKEELLAIENSEAGSFVTKTGTLKAREGNPQPRYADTDWGSINSMGLPNKGIDYYLDFVTELQDQDNSKNHVLSLVGLSPEETHIILKKVENSSYNGLIELNLSCPNVPGKPQIAYDFEMTDLILSEIFSYYQKPLGIKLPPYFDIVHFDQAATIFNKYPLAFINCVNSIGNGLVIDDETVVIKPKNGFGGIGGDFIKPTALANVHAFYKRLNPSIKIIGTGGVKNGRDAFEHILCGASMVQIGTALQKEGPEIFQRVSRELKEIMADKGYQSLEDFRGQLNYL
;
A
#
# COMPACT_ATOMS: atom_id res chain seq x y z
N MET A 1 -24.75 14.66 6.25
CA MET A 1 -23.65 14.19 7.12
C MET A 1 -22.48 13.88 6.22
N VAL A 2 -21.26 14.35 6.54
CA VAL A 2 -20.06 14.14 5.69
C VAL A 2 -19.66 12.65 5.71
N SER A 3 -19.56 12.04 4.53
CA SER A 3 -19.26 10.62 4.35
C SER A 3 -17.83 10.41 3.86
N LEU A 4 -17.09 9.52 4.53
CA LEU A 4 -15.77 9.04 4.07
C LEU A 4 -15.86 7.68 3.36
N LYS A 5 -17.09 7.23 3.05
CA LYS A 5 -17.29 5.95 2.37
C LYS A 5 -16.61 5.96 1.01
N THR A 6 -16.05 4.81 0.63
CA THR A 6 -15.37 4.63 -0.65
C THR A 6 -15.53 3.20 -1.15
N GLU A 7 -15.13 2.95 -2.39
CA GLU A 7 -15.21 1.65 -3.04
C GLU A 7 -13.94 1.35 -3.85
N ILE A 8 -13.51 0.10 -3.84
CA ILE A 8 -12.50 -0.46 -4.75
C ILE A 8 -13.04 -1.76 -5.32
N ALA A 9 -13.18 -1.84 -6.64
CA ALA A 9 -13.58 -3.07 -7.35
C ALA A 9 -14.82 -3.78 -6.78
N GLY A 10 -15.89 -3.04 -6.44
CA GLY A 10 -17.12 -3.58 -5.85
C GLY A 10 -17.08 -3.77 -4.33
N PHE A 11 -15.92 -3.62 -3.68
CA PHE A 11 -15.79 -3.69 -2.22
C PHE A 11 -16.04 -2.32 -1.62
N SER A 12 -17.07 -2.21 -0.78
CA SER A 12 -17.40 -0.98 -0.04
C SER A 12 -16.61 -0.88 1.26
N PHE A 13 -16.24 0.35 1.63
CA PHE A 13 -15.56 0.66 2.87
C PHE A 13 -16.24 1.84 3.54
N ASP A 14 -16.43 1.79 4.86
CA ASP A 14 -17.08 2.87 5.61
C ASP A 14 -16.19 4.11 5.76
N ASN A 15 -14.89 3.94 5.55
CA ASN A 15 -13.88 4.98 5.63
C ASN A 15 -12.81 4.76 4.56
N CYS A 16 -12.08 5.81 4.21
CA CYS A 16 -11.06 5.82 3.15
C CYS A 16 -9.62 5.74 3.68
N LEU A 17 -9.44 5.41 4.96
CA LEU A 17 -8.13 5.26 5.58
C LEU A 17 -7.88 3.79 5.97
N MET A 18 -6.66 3.31 5.78
CA MET A 18 -6.19 2.00 6.24
C MET A 18 -4.71 2.04 6.63
N ASN A 19 -4.18 0.99 7.26
CA ASN A 19 -2.74 0.88 7.48
C ASN A 19 -1.99 0.69 6.16
N ALA A 20 -0.71 1.03 6.12
CA ALA A 20 0.16 0.64 5.01
C ALA A 20 0.74 -0.76 5.24
N ALA A 21 0.79 -1.58 4.19
CA ALA A 21 1.35 -2.93 4.26
C ALA A 21 2.76 -2.90 4.85
N GLY A 22 2.95 -3.56 5.98
CA GLY A 22 4.20 -3.51 6.72
C GLY A 22 4.10 -2.95 8.13
N ILE A 23 3.10 -2.13 8.41
CA ILE A 23 2.95 -1.38 9.66
C ILE A 23 1.67 -1.85 10.38
N TYR A 24 1.83 -2.21 11.67
CA TYR A 24 0.73 -2.60 12.56
C TYR A 24 -0.16 -3.72 11.99
N CYS A 25 0.47 -4.78 11.46
CA CYS A 25 -0.22 -5.81 10.67
C CYS A 25 0.51 -7.16 10.61
N MET A 26 1.48 -7.41 11.52
CA MET A 26 2.31 -8.61 11.60
C MET A 26 1.58 -9.80 12.23
N THR A 27 0.69 -9.55 13.19
CA THR A 27 -0.04 -10.60 13.92
C THR A 27 -1.55 -10.38 13.85
N LYS A 28 -2.33 -11.43 14.15
CA LYS A 28 -3.79 -11.36 14.25
C LYS A 28 -4.23 -10.28 15.23
N GLU A 29 -3.52 -10.11 16.35
CA GLU A 29 -3.84 -9.11 17.37
C GLU A 29 -3.67 -7.68 16.83
N GLU A 30 -2.59 -7.40 16.10
CA GLU A 30 -2.40 -6.10 15.44
C GLU A 30 -3.48 -5.85 14.38
N LEU A 31 -3.81 -6.86 13.57
CA LEU A 31 -4.86 -6.74 12.55
C LEU A 31 -6.24 -6.51 13.17
N LEU A 32 -6.59 -7.21 14.25
CA LEU A 32 -7.82 -6.99 15.01
C LEU A 32 -7.85 -5.60 15.67
N ALA A 33 -6.70 -5.06 16.07
CA ALA A 33 -6.65 -3.68 16.57
C ALA A 33 -7.00 -2.66 15.47
N ILE A 34 -6.57 -2.89 14.22
CA ILE A 34 -6.98 -2.06 13.08
C ILE A 34 -8.44 -2.30 12.71
N GLU A 35 -8.89 -3.57 12.70
CA GLU A 35 -10.29 -3.94 12.46
C GLU A 35 -11.24 -3.24 13.42
N ASN A 36 -10.89 -3.14 14.70
CA ASN A 36 -11.69 -2.47 15.72
C ASN A 36 -11.46 -0.95 15.82
N SER A 37 -10.61 -0.38 14.96
CA SER A 37 -10.38 1.07 14.90
C SER A 37 -11.33 1.77 13.90
N GLU A 38 -11.19 3.09 13.77
CA GLU A 38 -11.88 3.90 12.76
C GLU A 38 -11.37 3.71 11.32
N ALA A 39 -10.33 2.87 11.11
CA ALA A 39 -9.89 2.51 9.76
C ALA A 39 -11.03 1.86 8.96
N GLY A 40 -11.12 2.16 7.67
CA GLY A 40 -12.13 1.55 6.79
C GLY A 40 -11.80 0.13 6.36
N SER A 41 -10.54 -0.27 6.53
CA SER A 41 -9.99 -1.58 6.14
C SER A 41 -8.63 -1.76 6.82
N PHE A 42 -8.06 -2.96 6.68
CA PHE A 42 -6.64 -3.19 6.88
C PHE A 42 -6.04 -3.92 5.68
N VAL A 43 -4.72 -3.79 5.54
CA VAL A 43 -3.88 -4.65 4.70
C VAL A 43 -2.95 -5.48 5.57
N THR A 44 -2.83 -6.77 5.27
CA THR A 44 -1.93 -7.67 6.02
C THR A 44 -0.47 -7.28 5.83
N LYS A 45 0.41 -7.77 6.73
CA LYS A 45 1.85 -7.79 6.41
C LYS A 45 2.05 -8.58 5.13
N THR A 46 2.92 -8.09 4.24
CA THR A 46 3.28 -8.80 3.00
C THR A 46 3.79 -10.21 3.34
N GLY A 47 2.98 -11.22 3.03
CA GLY A 47 3.28 -12.62 3.28
C GLY A 47 4.17 -13.21 2.18
N THR A 48 5.17 -13.98 2.59
CA THR A 48 5.94 -14.85 1.69
C THR A 48 5.46 -16.30 1.81
N LEU A 49 5.91 -17.20 0.93
CA LEU A 49 5.47 -18.60 0.95
C LEU A 49 5.69 -19.27 2.32
N LYS A 50 6.80 -18.93 2.98
CA LYS A 50 7.12 -19.34 4.36
C LYS A 50 7.32 -18.12 5.25
N ALA A 51 7.21 -18.34 6.56
CA ALA A 51 7.54 -17.32 7.55
C ALA A 51 9.00 -16.86 7.43
N ARG A 52 9.26 -15.60 7.81
CA ARG A 52 10.58 -14.98 7.75
C ARG A 52 10.82 -14.14 8.99
N GLU A 53 12.04 -14.21 9.51
CA GLU A 53 12.47 -13.37 10.65
C GLU A 53 12.78 -11.93 10.23
N GLY A 54 13.11 -11.71 8.96
CA GLY A 54 13.57 -10.44 8.40
C GLY A 54 15.06 -10.18 8.60
N ASN A 55 15.50 -8.94 8.42
CA ASN A 55 16.90 -8.54 8.56
C ASN A 55 17.30 -8.35 10.04
N PRO A 56 18.62 -8.33 10.36
CA PRO A 56 19.11 -8.02 11.71
C PRO A 56 18.70 -6.64 12.24
N GLN A 57 18.47 -6.53 13.55
CA GLN A 57 18.15 -5.28 14.23
C GLN A 57 19.40 -4.44 14.58
N PRO A 58 19.29 -3.10 14.74
CA PRO A 58 18.11 -2.27 14.45
C PRO A 58 17.84 -2.16 12.95
N ARG A 59 16.59 -2.34 12.53
CA ARG A 59 16.18 -2.32 11.11
C ARG A 59 15.09 -1.30 10.78
N TYR A 60 14.78 -0.46 11.74
CA TYR A 60 13.85 0.67 11.65
C TYR A 60 14.40 1.77 12.55
N ALA A 61 14.31 3.02 12.11
CA ALA A 61 14.57 4.18 12.94
C ALA A 61 13.61 5.32 12.56
N ASP A 62 13.13 6.01 13.59
CA ASP A 62 12.41 7.27 13.42
C ASP A 62 13.37 8.41 13.12
N THR A 63 12.84 9.44 12.46
CA THR A 63 13.49 10.74 12.25
C THR A 63 12.46 11.83 12.47
N ASP A 64 12.90 13.08 12.60
CA ASP A 64 12.02 14.24 12.76
C ASP A 64 11.02 14.39 11.61
N TRP A 65 11.44 14.01 10.41
CA TRP A 65 10.66 14.18 9.17
C TRP A 65 10.03 12.86 8.67
N GLY A 66 10.21 11.75 9.38
CA GLY A 66 9.74 10.46 8.88
C GLY A 66 10.40 9.25 9.51
N SER A 67 10.78 8.28 8.68
CA SER A 67 11.43 7.03 9.12
C SER A 67 12.32 6.44 8.04
N ILE A 68 13.32 5.67 8.43
CA ILE A 68 14.10 4.78 7.57
C ILE A 68 13.93 3.33 8.02
N ASN A 69 13.80 2.40 7.08
CA ASN A 69 13.67 0.97 7.42
C ASN A 69 14.32 0.03 6.40
N SER A 70 14.75 -1.13 6.88
CA SER A 70 15.21 -2.24 6.05
C SER A 70 14.77 -3.55 6.70
N MET A 71 13.43 -3.74 6.78
CA MET A 71 12.84 -4.82 7.58
C MET A 71 13.25 -6.23 7.11
N GLY A 72 13.39 -6.45 5.79
CA GLY A 72 13.74 -7.76 5.21
C GLY A 72 12.57 -8.73 5.05
N LEU A 73 11.34 -8.19 4.93
CA LEU A 73 10.07 -8.94 4.84
C LEU A 73 9.85 -9.91 6.03
N PRO A 74 9.94 -9.47 7.31
CA PRO A 74 9.55 -10.31 8.43
C PRO A 74 8.05 -10.55 8.37
N ASN A 75 7.62 -11.81 8.42
CA ASN A 75 6.22 -12.19 8.30
C ASN A 75 5.98 -13.62 8.82
N LYS A 76 4.72 -13.96 9.11
CA LYS A 76 4.30 -15.29 9.62
C LYS A 76 4.01 -16.34 8.53
N GLY A 77 4.31 -16.04 7.26
CA GLY A 77 4.01 -16.88 6.11
C GLY A 77 2.60 -16.62 5.56
N ILE A 78 2.39 -16.86 4.27
CA ILE A 78 1.12 -16.52 3.61
C ILE A 78 -0.08 -17.25 4.21
N ASP A 79 0.10 -18.51 4.61
CA ASP A 79 -0.99 -19.34 5.17
C ASP A 79 -1.59 -18.71 6.41
N TYR A 80 -0.75 -18.18 7.30
CA TYR A 80 -1.21 -17.49 8.52
C TYR A 80 -2.15 -16.32 8.21
N TYR A 81 -1.83 -15.52 7.20
CA TYR A 81 -2.62 -14.35 6.83
C TYR A 81 -3.85 -14.73 6.02
N LEU A 82 -3.70 -15.67 5.07
CA LEU A 82 -4.79 -16.16 4.23
C LEU A 82 -5.87 -16.83 5.09
N ASP A 83 -5.48 -17.70 6.02
CA ASP A 83 -6.41 -18.36 6.94
C ASP A 83 -7.17 -17.32 7.76
N PHE A 84 -6.48 -16.28 8.25
CA PHE A 84 -7.10 -15.24 9.05
C PHE A 84 -8.11 -14.37 8.28
N VAL A 85 -7.75 -13.88 7.09
CA VAL A 85 -8.67 -13.05 6.30
C VAL A 85 -9.83 -13.89 5.73
N THR A 86 -9.61 -15.19 5.49
CA THR A 86 -10.67 -16.14 5.12
C THR A 86 -11.63 -16.36 6.29
N GLU A 87 -11.12 -16.48 7.52
CA GLU A 87 -11.95 -16.61 8.73
C GLU A 87 -12.78 -15.34 8.98
N LEU A 88 -12.19 -14.15 8.78
CA LEU A 88 -12.90 -12.89 8.99
C LEU A 88 -14.00 -12.62 7.96
N GLN A 89 -13.79 -12.98 6.69
CA GLN A 89 -14.77 -12.68 5.63
C GLN A 89 -16.16 -13.31 5.90
N ASP A 90 -16.20 -14.40 6.67
CA ASP A 90 -17.42 -15.13 7.00
C ASP A 90 -18.10 -14.60 8.28
N GLN A 91 -17.52 -13.59 8.94
CA GLN A 91 -18.09 -12.97 10.14
C GLN A 91 -19.03 -11.82 9.79
N ASP A 92 -20.16 -11.74 10.51
CA ASP A 92 -21.10 -10.64 10.37
C ASP A 92 -20.44 -9.29 10.69
N ASN A 93 -20.65 -8.30 9.82
CA ASN A 93 -20.09 -6.95 9.92
C ASN A 93 -18.55 -6.87 9.82
N SER A 94 -17.87 -7.92 9.33
CA SER A 94 -16.46 -7.81 8.97
C SER A 94 -16.25 -6.74 7.90
N LYS A 95 -15.19 -5.93 8.07
CA LYS A 95 -14.74 -5.02 7.00
C LYS A 95 -14.20 -5.83 5.83
N ASN A 96 -14.12 -5.19 4.66
CA ASN A 96 -13.37 -5.74 3.54
C ASN A 96 -11.87 -5.51 3.78
N HIS A 97 -11.03 -6.51 3.51
CA HIS A 97 -9.58 -6.45 3.77
C HIS A 97 -8.74 -6.62 2.52
N VAL A 98 -7.45 -6.30 2.63
CA VAL A 98 -6.46 -6.52 1.58
C VAL A 98 -5.40 -7.52 2.06
N LEU A 99 -5.22 -8.62 1.33
CA LEU A 99 -4.14 -9.57 1.58
C LEU A 99 -2.90 -9.16 0.76
N SER A 100 -1.85 -8.68 1.44
CA SER A 100 -0.58 -8.35 0.80
C SER A 100 0.33 -9.57 0.71
N LEU A 101 0.93 -9.79 -0.46
CA LEU A 101 1.80 -10.94 -0.71
C LEU A 101 2.92 -10.65 -1.70
N VAL A 102 3.99 -11.46 -1.62
CA VAL A 102 5.08 -11.50 -2.59
C VAL A 102 5.85 -12.82 -2.47
N GLY A 103 6.31 -13.39 -3.59
CA GLY A 103 7.32 -14.45 -3.57
C GLY A 103 8.74 -13.90 -3.59
N LEU A 104 9.71 -14.64 -3.05
CA LEU A 104 11.13 -14.31 -3.21
C LEU A 104 11.68 -14.69 -4.59
N SER A 105 10.81 -15.16 -5.48
CA SER A 105 11.06 -15.35 -6.90
C SER A 105 9.71 -15.24 -7.65
N PRO A 106 9.73 -15.10 -8.99
CA PRO A 106 8.50 -15.19 -9.79
C PRO A 106 7.75 -16.51 -9.52
N GLU A 107 8.46 -17.63 -9.43
CA GLU A 107 7.86 -18.95 -9.20
C GLU A 107 7.14 -19.02 -7.83
N GLU A 108 7.77 -18.52 -6.76
CA GLU A 108 7.12 -18.43 -5.45
C GLU A 108 5.89 -17.53 -5.49
N THR A 109 5.93 -16.43 -6.26
CA THR A 109 4.78 -15.53 -6.43
C THR A 109 3.60 -16.26 -7.06
N HIS A 110 3.85 -17.06 -8.11
CA HIS A 110 2.81 -17.88 -8.74
C HIS A 110 2.28 -18.98 -7.81
N ILE A 111 3.13 -19.63 -7.01
CA ILE A 111 2.70 -20.64 -6.03
C ILE A 111 1.73 -20.00 -5.03
N ILE A 112 2.09 -18.83 -4.50
CA ILE A 112 1.26 -18.10 -3.54
C ILE A 112 -0.08 -17.70 -4.17
N LEU A 113 -0.06 -17.08 -5.37
CA LEU A 113 -1.27 -16.65 -6.04
C LEU A 113 -2.18 -17.83 -6.42
N LYS A 114 -1.63 -18.96 -6.87
CA LYS A 114 -2.42 -20.18 -7.10
C LYS A 114 -3.04 -20.72 -5.81
N LYS A 115 -2.36 -20.61 -4.67
CA LYS A 115 -2.94 -20.97 -3.37
C LYS A 115 -4.13 -20.06 -3.03
N VAL A 116 -3.98 -18.75 -3.21
CA VAL A 116 -5.07 -17.78 -2.97
C VAL A 116 -6.24 -18.01 -3.93
N GLU A 117 -5.98 -18.21 -5.22
CA GLU A 117 -7.00 -18.50 -6.24
C GLU A 117 -7.84 -19.72 -5.85
N ASN A 118 -7.19 -20.81 -5.41
CA ASN A 118 -7.86 -22.05 -5.00
C ASN A 118 -8.47 -22.01 -3.58
N SER A 119 -8.26 -20.94 -2.82
CA SER A 119 -8.87 -20.77 -1.49
C SER A 119 -10.30 -20.22 -1.59
N SER A 120 -11.03 -20.22 -0.48
CA SER A 120 -12.34 -19.55 -0.38
C SER A 120 -12.23 -18.04 -0.14
N TYR A 121 -11.03 -17.47 -0.02
CA TYR A 121 -10.89 -16.02 0.18
C TYR A 121 -11.31 -15.25 -1.06
N ASN A 122 -12.25 -14.32 -0.93
CA ASN A 122 -12.77 -13.53 -2.05
C ASN A 122 -12.44 -12.03 -1.95
N GLY A 123 -11.65 -11.62 -0.96
CA GLY A 123 -11.26 -10.23 -0.76
C GLY A 123 -10.20 -9.73 -1.74
N LEU A 124 -9.74 -8.50 -1.50
CA LEU A 124 -8.76 -7.82 -2.35
C LEU A 124 -7.34 -8.38 -2.11
N ILE A 125 -6.56 -8.52 -3.18
CA ILE A 125 -5.13 -8.87 -3.09
C ILE A 125 -4.26 -7.67 -3.45
N GLU A 126 -3.15 -7.49 -2.73
CA GLU A 126 -2.08 -6.57 -3.11
C GLU A 126 -0.77 -7.34 -3.36
N LEU A 127 -0.40 -7.48 -4.64
CA LEU A 127 0.91 -8.01 -5.03
C LEU A 127 1.98 -6.93 -4.90
N ASN A 128 2.99 -7.16 -4.08
CA ASN A 128 4.07 -6.20 -3.86
C ASN A 128 5.18 -6.35 -4.92
N LEU A 129 5.22 -5.46 -5.90
CA LEU A 129 6.23 -5.43 -6.98
C LEU A 129 7.44 -4.53 -6.67
N SER A 130 7.50 -3.97 -5.46
CA SER A 130 8.55 -3.03 -5.03
C SER A 130 9.65 -3.67 -4.18
N CYS A 131 9.62 -4.99 -3.97
CA CYS A 131 10.70 -5.71 -3.31
C CYS A 131 11.74 -6.20 -4.33
N PRO A 132 13.05 -6.13 -4.01
CA PRO A 132 14.08 -6.76 -4.84
C PRO A 132 13.99 -8.27 -4.63
N ASN A 133 13.17 -8.94 -5.43
CA ASN A 133 12.95 -10.39 -5.31
C ASN A 133 14.07 -11.20 -5.98
N VAL A 134 14.89 -10.58 -6.85
CA VAL A 134 15.96 -11.28 -7.57
C VAL A 134 17.32 -10.65 -7.22
N PRO A 135 18.27 -11.43 -6.67
CA PRO A 135 19.63 -10.95 -6.43
C PRO A 135 20.26 -10.35 -7.70
N GLY A 136 20.78 -9.13 -7.60
CA GLY A 136 21.43 -8.44 -8.72
C GLY A 136 20.49 -7.76 -9.72
N LYS A 137 19.17 -7.83 -9.53
CA LYS A 137 18.18 -7.09 -10.32
C LYS A 137 17.54 -5.95 -9.51
N PRO A 138 17.07 -4.87 -10.17
CA PRO A 138 16.27 -3.86 -9.50
C PRO A 138 14.95 -4.45 -8.97
N GLN A 139 14.20 -3.64 -8.24
CA GLN A 139 12.82 -3.96 -7.86
C GLN A 139 12.02 -4.28 -9.14
N ILE A 140 11.14 -5.29 -9.10
CA ILE A 140 10.44 -5.82 -10.29
C ILE A 140 9.76 -4.69 -11.07
N ALA A 141 9.06 -3.78 -10.39
CA ALA A 141 8.35 -2.67 -11.03
C ALA A 141 9.25 -1.63 -11.75
N TYR A 142 10.57 -1.62 -11.51
CA TYR A 142 11.50 -0.82 -12.32
C TYR A 142 12.03 -1.55 -13.56
N ASP A 143 11.76 -2.85 -13.67
CA ASP A 143 12.00 -3.67 -14.86
C ASP A 143 10.64 -3.86 -15.57
N PHE A 144 10.34 -2.96 -16.51
CA PHE A 144 9.05 -2.94 -17.20
C PHE A 144 8.76 -4.20 -18.01
N GLU A 145 9.80 -4.79 -18.62
CA GLU A 145 9.66 -6.04 -19.36
C GLU A 145 9.29 -7.20 -18.42
N MET A 146 10.00 -7.32 -17.29
CA MET A 146 9.68 -8.32 -16.27
C MET A 146 8.31 -8.10 -15.64
N THR A 147 7.91 -6.84 -15.43
CA THR A 147 6.58 -6.50 -14.91
C THR A 147 5.48 -6.94 -15.86
N ASP A 148 5.61 -6.65 -17.16
CA ASP A 148 4.63 -7.07 -18.17
C ASP A 148 4.54 -8.61 -18.25
N LEU A 149 5.70 -9.29 -18.24
CA LEU A 149 5.77 -10.75 -18.24
C LEU A 149 5.03 -11.37 -17.05
N ILE A 150 5.36 -10.93 -15.83
CA ILE A 150 4.75 -11.47 -14.60
C ILE A 150 3.25 -11.22 -14.58
N LEU A 151 2.78 -10.02 -14.96
CA LEU A 151 1.35 -9.73 -14.99
C LEU A 151 0.63 -10.57 -16.05
N SER A 152 1.20 -10.72 -17.25
CA SER A 152 0.65 -11.60 -18.29
C SER A 152 0.51 -13.04 -17.81
N GLU A 153 1.52 -13.57 -17.13
CA GLU A 153 1.48 -14.93 -16.58
C GLU A 153 0.43 -15.06 -15.47
N ILE A 154 0.36 -14.10 -14.53
CA ILE A 154 -0.62 -14.10 -13.44
C ILE A 154 -2.06 -14.08 -13.97
N PHE A 155 -2.36 -13.14 -14.87
CA PHE A 155 -3.73 -12.97 -15.39
C PHE A 155 -4.15 -14.06 -16.37
N SER A 156 -3.26 -14.99 -16.75
CA SER A 156 -3.64 -16.20 -17.48
C SER A 156 -4.42 -17.22 -16.64
N TYR A 157 -4.34 -17.15 -15.31
CA TYR A 157 -5.01 -18.08 -14.40
C TYR A 157 -5.73 -17.41 -13.23
N TYR A 158 -5.30 -16.22 -12.79
CA TYR A 158 -5.83 -15.56 -11.59
C TYR A 158 -7.06 -14.72 -11.93
N GLN A 159 -8.18 -14.96 -11.25
CA GLN A 159 -9.47 -14.33 -11.55
C GLN A 159 -9.97 -13.40 -10.44
N LYS A 160 -9.44 -13.53 -9.23
CA LYS A 160 -9.85 -12.71 -8.09
C LYS A 160 -9.32 -11.27 -8.19
N PRO A 161 -9.93 -10.31 -7.47
CA PRO A 161 -9.52 -8.91 -7.48
C PRO A 161 -8.04 -8.73 -7.05
N LEU A 162 -7.21 -8.28 -7.97
CA LEU A 162 -5.77 -8.09 -7.76
C LEU A 162 -5.37 -6.64 -8.01
N GLY A 163 -4.69 -6.05 -7.04
CA GLY A 163 -3.94 -4.82 -7.22
C GLY A 163 -2.44 -5.01 -7.00
N ILE A 164 -1.68 -3.96 -7.32
CA ILE A 164 -0.20 -3.98 -7.22
C ILE A 164 0.34 -2.79 -6.41
N LYS A 165 1.29 -3.07 -5.51
CA LYS A 165 2.03 -2.04 -4.77
C LYS A 165 3.30 -1.67 -5.51
N LEU A 166 3.42 -0.39 -5.86
CA LEU A 166 4.45 0.13 -6.73
C LEU A 166 5.52 0.92 -5.95
N PRO A 167 6.79 0.87 -6.38
CA PRO A 167 7.76 1.87 -5.97
C PRO A 167 7.45 3.23 -6.61
N PRO A 168 8.05 4.33 -6.13
CA PRO A 168 7.88 5.64 -6.75
C PRO A 168 8.63 5.74 -8.09
N TYR A 169 8.00 6.32 -9.10
CA TYR A 169 8.67 6.77 -10.33
C TYR A 169 8.92 8.28 -10.27
N PHE A 170 9.91 8.72 -11.04
CA PHE A 170 10.43 10.10 -11.02
C PHE A 170 10.55 10.72 -12.42
N ASP A 171 10.30 9.94 -13.48
CA ASP A 171 10.36 10.39 -14.87
C ASP A 171 8.99 10.22 -15.51
N ILE A 172 8.58 11.21 -16.31
CA ILE A 172 7.29 11.20 -17.04
C ILE A 172 7.20 10.00 -17.97
N VAL A 173 8.29 9.64 -18.66
CA VAL A 173 8.33 8.50 -19.58
C VAL A 173 8.11 7.18 -18.83
N HIS A 174 8.64 7.05 -17.61
CA HIS A 174 8.40 5.87 -16.78
C HIS A 174 6.93 5.74 -16.37
N PHE A 175 6.24 6.85 -16.09
CA PHE A 175 4.80 6.80 -15.86
C PHE A 175 4.03 6.33 -17.10
N ASP A 176 4.40 6.81 -18.29
CA ASP A 176 3.76 6.43 -19.55
C ASP A 176 3.99 4.93 -19.85
N GLN A 177 5.22 4.44 -19.68
CA GLN A 177 5.58 3.02 -19.87
C GLN A 177 4.84 2.11 -18.88
N ALA A 178 4.87 2.45 -17.59
CA ALA A 178 4.18 1.70 -16.55
C ALA A 178 2.67 1.66 -16.77
N ALA A 179 2.04 2.80 -17.05
CA ALA A 179 0.60 2.87 -17.31
C ALA A 179 0.20 2.09 -18.57
N THR A 180 1.02 2.12 -19.63
CA THR A 180 0.80 1.31 -20.84
C THR A 180 0.74 -0.18 -20.53
N ILE A 181 1.59 -0.66 -19.62
CA ILE A 181 1.58 -2.06 -19.16
C ILE A 181 0.33 -2.33 -18.31
N PHE A 182 0.09 -1.52 -17.28
CA PHE A 182 -1.00 -1.76 -16.33
C PHE A 182 -2.38 -1.75 -16.99
N ASN A 183 -2.59 -0.88 -17.97
CA ASN A 183 -3.85 -0.78 -18.72
C ASN A 183 -4.18 -2.01 -19.57
N LYS A 184 -3.24 -2.94 -19.81
CA LYS A 184 -3.50 -4.21 -20.50
C LYS A 184 -4.24 -5.23 -19.64
N TYR A 185 -4.20 -5.06 -18.31
CA TYR A 185 -4.60 -6.09 -17.37
C TYR A 185 -5.83 -5.67 -16.54
N PRO A 186 -6.66 -6.61 -16.08
CA PRO A 186 -7.84 -6.32 -15.26
C PRO A 186 -7.45 -6.08 -13.79
N LEU A 187 -6.52 -5.14 -13.55
CA LEU A 187 -6.12 -4.74 -12.20
C LEU A 187 -7.30 -4.05 -11.49
N ALA A 188 -7.59 -4.47 -10.26
CA ALA A 188 -8.56 -3.83 -9.39
C ALA A 188 -8.07 -2.44 -8.95
N PHE A 189 -6.78 -2.35 -8.62
CA PHE A 189 -6.14 -1.10 -8.22
C PHE A 189 -4.62 -1.12 -8.41
N ILE A 190 -4.01 0.07 -8.34
CA ILE A 190 -2.59 0.22 -8.02
C ILE A 190 -2.44 0.96 -6.70
N ASN A 191 -1.33 0.76 -5.99
CA ASN A 191 -1.02 1.44 -4.74
C ASN A 191 0.29 2.20 -4.85
N CYS A 192 0.20 3.54 -4.81
CA CYS A 192 1.29 4.50 -4.97
C CYS A 192 1.51 5.28 -3.68
N VAL A 193 2.64 5.14 -2.97
CA VAL A 193 3.87 4.43 -3.31
C VAL A 193 4.35 3.57 -2.13
N ASN A 194 5.25 2.63 -2.40
CA ASN A 194 6.16 2.13 -1.37
C ASN A 194 7.17 3.23 -0.99
N SER A 195 7.99 2.96 0.02
CA SER A 195 9.10 3.81 0.43
C SER A 195 9.99 4.26 -0.75
N ILE A 196 10.54 5.48 -0.65
CA ILE A 196 11.63 5.89 -1.53
C ILE A 196 12.84 5.01 -1.18
N GLY A 197 13.30 4.22 -2.15
CA GLY A 197 14.29 3.17 -1.92
C GLY A 197 15.70 3.72 -1.69
N ASN A 198 16.44 3.04 -0.81
CA ASN A 198 17.88 3.22 -0.58
C ASN A 198 18.29 4.66 -0.18
N GLY A 199 17.50 5.31 0.68
CA GLY A 199 17.98 6.47 1.42
C GLY A 199 18.98 6.06 2.51
N LEU A 200 19.66 7.06 3.07
CA LEU A 200 20.64 6.90 4.13
C LEU A 200 20.37 7.96 5.20
N VAL A 201 20.28 7.54 6.45
CA VAL A 201 20.16 8.44 7.61
C VAL A 201 21.36 8.19 8.50
N ILE A 202 22.01 9.29 8.88
CA ILE A 202 23.24 9.31 9.67
C ILE A 202 22.92 10.05 10.97
N ASP A 203 23.32 9.46 12.08
CA ASP A 203 23.35 10.09 13.39
C ASP A 203 24.82 10.18 13.83
N ASP A 204 25.28 11.41 14.06
CA ASP A 204 26.69 11.77 14.20
C ASP A 204 27.54 11.24 13.01
N GLU A 205 28.39 10.24 13.24
CA GLU A 205 29.24 9.61 12.21
C GLU A 205 28.77 8.18 11.85
N THR A 206 27.60 7.75 12.33
CA THR A 206 27.11 6.35 12.21
C THR A 206 25.75 6.25 11.54
N VAL A 207 25.49 5.16 10.83
CA VAL A 207 24.17 4.86 10.27
C VAL A 207 23.19 4.39 11.34
N VAL A 208 21.91 4.76 11.22
CA VAL A 208 20.89 4.46 12.25
C VAL A 208 20.25 3.07 12.12
N ILE A 209 20.54 2.33 11.05
CA ILE A 209 20.08 0.94 10.87
C ILE A 209 21.22 0.01 10.46
N LYS A 210 21.17 -1.23 10.92
CA LYS A 210 22.20 -2.26 10.70
C LYS A 210 22.20 -2.87 9.29
N PRO A 211 21.05 -3.21 8.68
CA PRO A 211 21.06 -3.90 7.39
C PRO A 211 21.63 -3.01 6.27
N LYS A 212 22.23 -3.64 5.26
CA LYS A 212 22.68 -2.99 4.02
C LYS A 212 23.54 -1.73 4.24
N ASN A 213 24.41 -1.74 5.26
CA ASN A 213 25.29 -0.61 5.58
C ASN A 213 24.52 0.71 5.80
N GLY A 214 23.33 0.65 6.40
CA GLY A 214 22.50 1.82 6.68
C GLY A 214 21.46 2.17 5.61
N PHE A 215 21.56 1.60 4.41
CA PHE A 215 20.62 1.89 3.34
C PHE A 215 19.24 1.27 3.59
N GLY A 216 18.20 2.09 3.46
CA GLY A 216 16.83 1.68 3.75
C GLY A 216 15.78 2.44 2.93
N GLY A 217 14.54 1.99 3.02
CA GLY A 217 13.39 2.70 2.48
C GLY A 217 13.00 3.88 3.38
N ILE A 218 12.81 5.05 2.77
CA ILE A 218 12.39 6.28 3.43
C ILE A 218 10.86 6.40 3.38
N GLY A 219 10.26 6.79 4.49
CA GLY A 219 8.83 7.10 4.64
C GLY A 219 8.61 8.38 5.45
N GLY A 220 7.34 8.77 5.61
CA GLY A 220 6.96 10.00 6.32
C GLY A 220 6.96 11.25 5.43
N ASP A 221 7.17 12.42 6.04
CA ASP A 221 7.04 13.73 5.38
C ASP A 221 7.93 13.85 4.15
N PHE A 222 9.13 13.25 4.21
CA PHE A 222 10.09 13.20 3.11
C PHE A 222 9.46 12.81 1.77
N ILE A 223 8.48 11.90 1.79
CA ILE A 223 8.00 11.24 0.57
C ILE A 223 6.66 11.78 0.07
N LYS A 224 6.01 12.71 0.79
CA LYS A 224 4.69 13.22 0.40
C LYS A 224 4.68 13.80 -1.02
N PRO A 225 5.61 14.68 -1.43
CA PRO A 225 5.59 15.25 -2.78
C PRO A 225 5.68 14.17 -3.87
N THR A 226 6.56 13.19 -3.69
CA THR A 226 6.70 12.05 -4.62
C THR A 226 5.45 11.17 -4.63
N ALA A 227 4.85 10.90 -3.47
CA ALA A 227 3.65 10.09 -3.37
C ALA A 227 2.47 10.75 -4.11
N LEU A 228 2.22 12.04 -3.87
CA LEU A 228 1.19 12.81 -4.58
C LEU A 228 1.43 12.84 -6.08
N ALA A 229 2.67 13.07 -6.51
CA ALA A 229 3.03 13.05 -7.93
C ALA A 229 2.74 11.70 -8.58
N ASN A 230 3.06 10.59 -7.92
CA ASN A 230 2.80 9.25 -8.44
C ASN A 230 1.30 8.95 -8.52
N VAL A 231 0.54 9.26 -7.46
CA VAL A 231 -0.92 9.11 -7.46
C VAL A 231 -1.54 9.89 -8.61
N HIS A 232 -1.19 11.18 -8.76
CA HIS A 232 -1.78 12.02 -9.78
C HIS A 232 -1.34 11.62 -11.20
N ALA A 233 -0.07 11.27 -11.38
CA ALA A 233 0.46 10.86 -12.68
C ALA A 233 -0.26 9.61 -13.21
N PHE A 234 -0.48 8.60 -12.36
CA PHE A 234 -1.24 7.41 -12.75
C PHE A 234 -2.74 7.69 -12.86
N TYR A 235 -3.32 8.53 -12.02
CA TYR A 235 -4.73 8.92 -12.13
C TYR A 235 -5.07 9.50 -13.52
N LYS A 236 -4.15 10.26 -14.10
CA LYS A 236 -4.31 10.82 -15.45
C LYS A 236 -4.07 9.83 -16.60
N ARG A 237 -3.50 8.64 -16.33
CA ARG A 237 -3.03 7.70 -17.36
C ARG A 237 -3.75 6.35 -17.35
N LEU A 238 -4.31 5.95 -16.22
CA LEU A 238 -4.93 4.64 -16.07
C LEU A 238 -6.39 4.65 -16.51
N ASN A 239 -6.85 3.50 -16.97
CA ASN A 239 -8.26 3.22 -17.19
C ASN A 239 -9.04 3.44 -15.88
N PRO A 240 -10.22 4.10 -15.88
CA PRO A 240 -10.98 4.40 -14.66
C PRO A 240 -11.43 3.18 -13.83
N SER A 241 -11.38 1.98 -14.44
CA SER A 241 -11.62 0.70 -13.77
C SER A 241 -10.50 0.33 -12.78
N ILE A 242 -9.27 0.79 -13.02
CA ILE A 242 -8.13 0.58 -12.13
C ILE A 242 -8.12 1.70 -11.10
N LYS A 243 -8.52 1.39 -9.86
CA LYS A 243 -8.53 2.37 -8.76
C LYS A 243 -7.11 2.67 -8.28
N ILE A 244 -6.95 3.75 -7.50
CA ILE A 244 -5.65 4.13 -6.95
C ILE A 244 -5.75 4.20 -5.43
N ILE A 245 -4.85 3.50 -4.75
CA ILE A 245 -4.58 3.67 -3.33
C ILE A 245 -3.38 4.63 -3.19
N GLY A 246 -3.55 5.68 -2.40
CA GLY A 246 -2.51 6.67 -2.10
C GLY A 246 -1.78 6.32 -0.80
N THR A 247 -0.45 6.25 -0.83
CA THR A 247 0.39 5.89 0.31
C THR A 247 1.64 6.77 0.32
N GLY A 248 1.93 7.40 1.45
CA GLY A 248 3.19 8.12 1.67
C GLY A 248 2.99 9.55 2.17
N GLY A 249 3.65 9.87 3.28
CA GLY A 249 3.62 11.20 3.90
C GLY A 249 2.29 11.62 4.50
N VAL A 250 1.37 10.69 4.75
CA VAL A 250 0.08 10.97 5.38
C VAL A 250 0.24 10.91 6.90
N LYS A 251 0.07 12.07 7.57
CA LYS A 251 0.06 12.16 9.04
C LYS A 251 -1.15 12.92 9.60
N ASN A 252 -1.91 13.61 8.76
CA ASN A 252 -3.09 14.39 9.14
C ASN A 252 -4.16 14.35 8.03
N GLY A 253 -5.35 14.90 8.32
CA GLY A 253 -6.48 14.95 7.38
C GLY A 253 -6.20 15.78 6.12
N ARG A 254 -5.31 16.79 6.19
CA ARG A 254 -4.89 17.56 5.01
C ARG A 254 -4.10 16.71 4.03
N ASP A 255 -3.18 15.87 4.51
CA ASP A 255 -2.42 14.97 3.64
C ASP A 255 -3.34 13.94 2.99
N ALA A 256 -4.30 13.38 3.74
CA ALA A 256 -5.31 12.47 3.17
C ALA A 256 -6.17 13.16 2.12
N PHE A 257 -6.61 14.40 2.39
CA PHE A 257 -7.34 15.23 1.42
C PHE A 257 -6.54 15.43 0.13
N GLU A 258 -5.25 15.74 0.22
CA GLU A 258 -4.38 15.96 -0.93
C GLU A 258 -4.21 14.69 -1.79
N HIS A 259 -4.06 13.52 -1.15
CA HIS A 259 -4.02 12.24 -1.86
C HIS A 259 -5.30 11.95 -2.63
N ILE A 260 -6.46 12.21 -2.03
CA ILE A 260 -7.76 12.02 -2.67
C ILE A 260 -7.95 13.05 -3.80
N LEU A 261 -7.57 14.32 -3.57
CA LEU A 261 -7.58 15.36 -4.59
C LEU A 261 -6.72 14.99 -5.81
N CYS A 262 -5.60 14.29 -5.59
CA CYS A 262 -4.74 13.77 -6.65
C CYS A 262 -5.38 12.60 -7.44
N GLY A 263 -6.34 11.88 -6.84
CA GLY A 263 -7.06 10.77 -7.49
C GLY A 263 -7.22 9.50 -6.66
N ALA A 264 -6.72 9.46 -5.42
CA ALA A 264 -6.80 8.25 -4.59
C ALA A 264 -8.25 7.92 -4.16
N SER A 265 -8.63 6.65 -4.30
CA SER A 265 -9.88 6.08 -3.77
C SER A 265 -9.77 5.70 -2.30
N MET A 266 -8.58 5.30 -1.85
CA MET A 266 -8.24 4.89 -0.49
C MET A 266 -6.86 5.42 -0.15
N VAL A 267 -6.60 5.69 1.13
CA VAL A 267 -5.34 6.26 1.61
C VAL A 267 -4.73 5.36 2.69
N GLN A 268 -3.46 4.98 2.55
CA GLN A 268 -2.74 4.20 3.57
C GLN A 268 -1.83 5.08 4.43
N ILE A 269 -1.78 4.76 5.72
CA ILE A 269 -0.94 5.42 6.72
C ILE A 269 0.15 4.45 7.19
N GLY A 270 1.41 4.82 6.94
CA GLY A 270 2.60 4.03 7.32
C GLY A 270 3.31 4.61 8.53
N THR A 271 4.33 5.42 8.30
CA THR A 271 5.20 6.01 9.36
C THR A 271 4.42 6.65 10.51
N ALA A 272 3.36 7.41 10.23
CA ALA A 272 2.58 8.06 11.28
C ALA A 272 1.81 7.04 12.15
N LEU A 273 1.28 5.96 11.55
CA LEU A 273 0.64 4.86 12.29
C LEU A 273 1.66 4.12 13.16
N GLN A 274 2.89 3.93 12.68
CA GLN A 274 3.94 3.30 13.48
C GLN A 274 4.28 4.12 14.75
N LYS A 275 4.20 5.44 14.66
CA LYS A 275 4.48 6.37 15.76
C LYS A 275 3.29 6.54 16.71
N GLU A 276 2.08 6.56 16.18
CA GLU A 276 0.88 6.96 16.91
C GLU A 276 -0.03 5.79 17.31
N GLY A 277 0.02 4.64 16.64
CA GLY A 277 -0.92 3.55 16.87
C GLY A 277 -2.29 3.77 16.20
N PRO A 278 -3.22 2.79 16.32
CA PRO A 278 -4.50 2.78 15.60
C PRO A 278 -5.43 3.99 15.86
N GLU A 279 -5.24 4.70 16.97
CA GLU A 279 -5.95 5.95 17.28
C GLU A 279 -5.79 7.03 16.21
N ILE A 280 -4.72 6.96 15.40
CA ILE A 280 -4.48 7.88 14.28
C ILE A 280 -5.66 7.93 13.30
N PHE A 281 -6.36 6.82 13.08
CA PHE A 281 -7.46 6.77 12.13
C PHE A 281 -8.63 7.64 12.56
N GLN A 282 -8.93 7.68 13.86
CA GLN A 282 -9.98 8.53 14.42
C GLN A 282 -9.62 10.01 14.22
N ARG A 283 -8.38 10.38 14.55
CA ARG A 283 -7.89 11.75 14.43
C ARG A 283 -7.88 12.23 12.97
N VAL A 284 -7.24 11.49 12.07
CA VAL A 284 -7.11 11.85 10.65
C VAL A 284 -8.48 11.88 9.97
N SER A 285 -9.40 10.99 10.34
CA SER A 285 -10.76 10.96 9.81
C SER A 285 -11.58 12.18 10.25
N ARG A 286 -11.44 12.61 11.50
CA ARG A 286 -12.06 13.84 12.00
C ARG A 286 -11.52 15.06 11.25
N GLU A 287 -10.20 15.19 11.15
CA GLU A 287 -9.54 16.30 10.44
C GLU A 287 -9.96 16.35 8.94
N LEU A 288 -10.08 15.19 8.28
CA LEU A 288 -10.55 15.12 6.89
C LEU A 288 -12.01 15.56 6.76
N LYS A 289 -12.89 15.10 7.66
CA LYS A 289 -14.30 15.52 7.69
C LYS A 289 -14.46 17.01 7.95
N GLU A 290 -13.62 17.61 8.80
CA GLU A 290 -13.59 19.05 9.05
C GLU A 290 -13.23 19.81 7.75
N ILE A 291 -12.17 19.40 7.04
CA ILE A 291 -11.79 20.01 5.75
C ILE A 291 -12.92 19.89 4.72
N MET A 292 -13.59 18.73 4.67
CA MET A 292 -14.72 18.52 3.76
C MET A 292 -15.90 19.42 4.11
N ALA A 293 -16.26 19.51 5.39
CA ALA A 293 -17.35 20.37 5.86
C ALA A 293 -17.09 21.85 5.54
N ASP A 294 -15.88 22.34 5.80
CA ASP A 294 -15.47 23.72 5.50
C ASP A 294 -15.55 24.05 4.00
N LYS A 295 -15.34 23.04 3.14
CA LYS A 295 -15.43 23.16 1.69
C LYS A 295 -16.81 22.86 1.12
N GLY A 296 -17.78 22.46 1.95
CA GLY A 296 -19.11 22.05 1.51
C GLY A 296 -19.18 20.69 0.81
N TYR A 297 -18.15 19.84 0.95
CA TYR A 297 -18.15 18.49 0.40
C TYR A 297 -18.89 17.51 1.33
N GLN A 298 -19.71 16.65 0.73
CA GLN A 298 -20.48 15.61 1.40
C GLN A 298 -19.92 14.21 1.15
N SER A 299 -19.22 14.02 0.03
CA SER A 299 -18.64 12.74 -0.39
C SER A 299 -17.21 12.92 -0.92
N LEU A 300 -16.46 11.83 -1.02
CA LEU A 300 -15.14 11.85 -1.64
C LEU A 300 -15.20 12.13 -3.15
N GLU A 301 -16.30 11.78 -3.82
CA GLU A 301 -16.47 12.04 -5.27
C GLU A 301 -16.56 13.52 -5.59
N ASP A 302 -16.97 14.36 -4.62
CA ASP A 302 -17.10 15.80 -4.81
C ASP A 302 -15.75 16.47 -5.11
N PHE A 303 -14.62 15.82 -4.76
CA PHE A 303 -13.29 16.39 -4.94
C PHE A 303 -12.21 15.40 -5.40
N ARG A 304 -12.48 14.09 -5.47
CA ARG A 304 -11.47 13.12 -5.93
C ARG A 304 -11.01 13.44 -7.35
N GLY A 305 -9.70 13.56 -7.54
CA GLY A 305 -9.11 13.84 -8.85
C GLY A 305 -9.33 15.27 -9.37
N GLN A 306 -9.93 16.16 -8.57
CA GLN A 306 -10.25 17.55 -8.94
C GLN A 306 -9.10 18.53 -8.62
N LEU A 307 -7.85 18.05 -8.68
CA LEU A 307 -6.68 18.92 -8.54
C LEU A 307 -6.67 19.97 -9.66
N ASN A 308 -6.64 21.25 -9.29
CA ASN A 308 -6.61 22.37 -10.23
C ASN A 308 -5.19 22.70 -10.68
N TYR A 309 -5.05 23.11 -11.95
CA TYR A 309 -3.83 23.70 -12.49
C TYR A 309 -3.93 25.23 -12.42
N LEU A 310 -2.79 25.90 -12.28
CA LEU A 310 -2.68 27.36 -12.28
C LEU A 310 -2.80 27.95 -13.69
#